data_AF-A0A356QKB4-F1
#
_entry.id   AF-A0A356QKB4-F1
#
_cell.length_a   1.000
_cell.length_b   1.000
_cell.length_c   1.000
_cell.angle_alpha   90.00
_cell.angle_beta   90.00
_cell.angle_gamma   90.00
#
_symmetry.space_group_name_H-M   'P 1'
#
loop_
_entity.id
_entity.type
_entity.pdbx_description
1 polymer ?
#
loop_
_entity_poly.entity_id
_entity_poly.type
_entity_poly.pdbx_seq_one_letter_code
_entity_poly.pdbx_strand_id
1 'polypeptide(L)' 'DLGVQCSLVDKAGAWYSYKGNKIGQGKANAAQYLEEHPEIMNEIETQIRDQLLAKAEPKKEEAPAADVATDSDDDLL' A
#
# COMPACT_ATOMS: atom_id res chain seq x y z
N ASP A 1 13.78 3.87 0.32
CA ASP A 1 14.37 3.07 1.42
C ASP A 1 13.63 3.25 2.74
N LEU A 2 13.39 4.48 3.22
CA LEU A 2 12.62 4.75 4.44
C LEU A 2 11.27 4.01 4.51
N GLY A 3 10.48 4.00 3.43
CA GLY A 3 9.21 3.26 3.39
C GLY A 3 9.34 1.75 3.59
N VAL A 4 10.46 1.14 3.16
CA VAL A 4 10.75 -0.29 3.41
C VAL A 4 11.19 -0.48 4.87
N GLN A 5 11.97 0.45 5.42
CA GLN A 5 12.39 0.40 6.82
C GLN A 5 11.20 0.55 7.79
N CYS A 6 10.23 1.38 7.45
CA CYS A 6 8.99 1.58 8.21
C CYS A 6 7.94 0.48 7.97
N SER A 7 8.27 -0.59 7.23
CA SER A 7 7.34 -1.66 6.83
C SER A 7 6.06 -1.15 6.13
N LEU A 8 6.14 -0.01 5.44
CA LEU A 8 5.05 0.56 4.64
C LEU A 8 5.06 0.00 3.21
N VAL A 9 6.26 -0.28 2.69
CA VAL A 9 6.47 -0.83 1.35
C VAL A 9 7.12 -2.21 1.48
N ASP A 10 6.45 -3.22 0.96
CA ASP A 10 6.95 -4.58 0.89
C ASP A 10 7.81 -4.77 -0.36
N LYS A 11 8.94 -5.46 -0.19
CA LYS A 11 9.85 -5.81 -1.28
C LYS A 11 9.92 -7.32 -1.46
N ALA A 12 9.32 -7.83 -2.53
CA ALA A 12 9.39 -9.23 -2.94
C ALA A 12 10.40 -9.40 -4.07
N GLY A 13 11.67 -9.63 -3.72
CA GLY A 13 12.76 -9.79 -4.69
C GLY A 13 13.03 -8.50 -5.47
N ALA A 14 12.73 -8.49 -6.77
CA ALA A 14 12.83 -7.30 -7.62
C ALA A 14 11.55 -6.44 -7.62
N TRP A 15 10.45 -6.91 -7.04
CA TRP A 15 9.17 -6.21 -7.02
C TRP A 15 8.94 -5.45 -5.72
N TYR A 16 8.34 -4.26 -5.84
CA TYR A 16 7.88 -3.43 -4.73
C TYR A 16 6.35 -3.42 -4.71
N SER A 17 5.78 -3.52 -3.52
CA SER A 17 4.34 -3.47 -3.28
C SER A 17 4.03 -2.52 -2.12
N TYR A 18 2.94 -1.77 -2.22
CA TYR A 18 2.43 -0.88 -1.19
C TYR A 18 0.99 -1.27 -0.87
N LYS A 19 0.70 -1.59 0.40
CA LYS A 19 -0.64 -2.06 0.84
C LYS A 19 -1.25 -3.18 -0.02
N GLY A 20 -0.42 -4.11 -0.50
CA GLY A 20 -0.85 -5.20 -1.39
C GLY A 20 -0.97 -4.83 -2.88
N ASN A 21 -0.88 -3.54 -3.24
CA ASN A 21 -0.81 -3.10 -4.64
C ASN A 21 0.64 -3.13 -5.13
N LYS A 22 0.88 -3.69 -6.32
CA LYS A 22 2.21 -3.70 -6.93
C LYS A 22 2.52 -2.32 -7.51
N ILE A 23 3.54 -1.66 -6.94
CA ILE A 23 3.93 -0.30 -7.34
C ILE A 23 5.05 -0.29 -8.39
N GLY A 24 5.85 -1.35 -8.51
CA GLY A 24 6.82 -1.44 -9.60
C GLY A 24 7.93 -2.46 -9.39
N GLN A 25 8.59 -2.82 -10.49
CA GLN A 25 9.78 -3.67 -10.46
C GLN A 25 11.05 -2.81 -10.41
N GLY A 26 11.80 -2.91 -9.32
CA GLY A 26 13.03 -2.16 -9.10
C GLY A 26 12.77 -0.78 -8.48
N LYS A 27 13.84 -0.23 -7.87
CA LYS A 27 13.78 1.04 -7.13
C LYS A 27 13.36 2.22 -8.02
N ALA A 28 13.79 2.24 -9.28
CA ALA A 28 13.48 3.31 -10.23
C ALA A 28 11.98 3.35 -10.58
N ASN A 29 11.40 2.22 -11.00
CA ASN A 29 9.97 2.16 -11.33
C ASN A 29 9.07 2.40 -10.11
N ALA A 30 9.45 1.89 -8.94
CA ALA A 30 8.72 2.16 -7.71
C ALA A 30 8.75 3.66 -7.33
N ALA A 31 9.86 4.35 -7.56
CA ALA A 31 9.95 5.80 -7.33
C ALA A 31 9.10 6.57 -8.34
N GLN A 32 9.15 6.19 -9.61
CA GLN A 32 8.33 6.80 -10.66
C GLN A 32 6.83 6.65 -10.36
N TYR A 33 6.38 5.48 -9.89
CA TYR A 33 5.01 5.29 -9.48
C TYR A 33 4.59 6.21 -8.33
N LEU A 34 5.46 6.45 -7.35
CA LEU A 34 5.18 7.39 -6.27
C LEU A 34 5.14 8.85 -6.76
N GLU A 35 5.95 9.21 -7.75
CA GLU A 35 5.91 10.54 -8.37
C GLU A 35 4.64 10.75 -9.20
N GLU A 36 4.18 9.70 -9.89
CA GLU A 36 2.93 9.70 -10.67
C GLU A 36 1.68 9.68 -9.76
N HIS A 37 1.80 9.16 -8.53
CA HIS A 37 0.72 9.06 -7.54
C HIS A 37 1.02 9.88 -6.26
N PRO A 38 0.85 11.22 -6.32
CA PRO A 38 1.11 12.08 -5.17
C PRO A 38 0.21 11.77 -3.97
N GLU A 39 -0.98 11.19 -4.15
CA GLU A 39 -1.81 10.73 -3.04
C GLU A 39 -1.12 9.64 -2.20
N ILE A 40 -0.50 8.65 -2.87
CA ILE A 40 0.21 7.55 -2.22
C ILE A 40 1.51 8.06 -1.59
N MET A 41 2.21 8.96 -2.29
CA MET A 41 3.43 9.59 -1.78
C MET A 41 3.18 10.34 -0.47
N ASN A 42 2.16 11.20 -0.43
CA ASN A 42 1.78 11.96 0.77
C ASN A 42 1.35 11.04 1.91
N GLU A 43 0.63 9.95 1.60
CA GLU A 43 0.24 8.98 2.59
C GLU A 43 1.45 8.28 3.22
N ILE A 44 2.39 7.82 2.39
CA ILE A 44 3.63 7.21 2.87
C ILE A 44 4.47 8.21 3.66
N GLU A 45 4.59 9.46 3.20
CA GLU A 45 5.34 10.50 3.91
C GLU A 45 4.73 10.79 5.27
N THR A 46 3.41 10.98 5.34
CA THR A 46 2.68 11.19 6.59
C THR A 46 2.93 10.04 7.56
N GLN A 47 2.78 8.79 7.09
CA GLN A 47 3.02 7.63 7.93
C GLN A 47 4.48 7.49 8.38
N ILE A 48 5.46 7.79 7.52
CA ILE A 48 6.88 7.80 7.90
C ILE A 48 7.14 8.88 8.96
N ARG A 49 6.59 10.09 8.76
CA ARG A 49 6.72 11.22 9.67
C ARG A 49 6.11 10.88 11.02
N ASP A 50 4.92 10.30 11.02
CA ASP A 50 4.23 9.84 12.21
C ASP A 50 5.01 8.73 12.91
N GLN A 51 5.55 7.72 12.21
CA GLN A 51 6.36 6.68 12.87
C GLN A 51 7.68 7.21 13.46
N LEU A 52 8.34 8.15 12.77
CA LEU A 52 9.59 8.75 13.24
C LEU A 52 9.37 9.70 14.41
N LEU A 53 8.26 10.45 14.41
CA LEU A 53 7.87 11.34 15.51
C LEU A 53 7.25 10.55 16.68
N ALA A 54 6.40 9.57 16.39
CA ALA A 54 5.67 8.71 17.32
C ALA A 54 6.33 7.33 17.41
N LYS A 55 7.56 7.28 17.93
CA LYS A 55 8.27 6.06 18.33
C LYS A 55 7.57 5.30 19.49
N ALA A 56 6.24 5.27 19.52
CA ALA A 56 5.38 4.50 20.41
C ALA A 56 4.16 3.98 19.61
N GLU A 57 4.25 2.72 19.22
CA GLU A 57 3.19 1.80 18.76
C GLU A 57 2.65 1.93 17.31
N PRO A 58 2.80 0.89 16.47
CA PRO A 58 2.33 0.90 15.08
C PRO A 58 0.86 0.49 15.01
N LYS A 59 -0.03 1.42 14.65
CA LYS A 59 -1.40 1.06 14.28
C LYS A 59 -1.48 0.71 12.80
N LYS A 60 -1.47 -0.59 12.54
CA LYS A 60 -1.84 -1.24 11.28
C LYS A 60 -3.35 -1.20 11.11
N GLU A 61 -3.86 -0.33 10.24
CA GLU A 61 -5.23 -0.33 9.69
C GLU A 61 -5.22 0.72 8.55
N GLU A 62 -5.64 0.50 7.32
CA GLU A 62 -6.85 -0.15 6.83
C GLU A 62 -6.63 -0.67 5.39
N ALA A 63 -7.19 -1.85 5.12
CA ALA A 63 -7.69 -2.22 3.80
C ALA A 63 -9.11 -2.76 3.99
N PRO A 64 -10.14 -2.03 3.54
CA PRO A 64 -11.41 -2.63 3.24
C PRO A 64 -11.60 -2.54 1.72
N ALA A 65 -11.38 -3.65 1.03
CA ALA A 65 -12.05 -3.88 -0.24
C ALA A 65 -12.57 -5.31 -0.18
N ALA A 66 -13.67 -5.42 0.58
CA ALA A 66 -14.54 -6.57 0.61
C ALA A 66 -14.88 -6.98 -0.84
N ASP A 67 -14.40 -8.15 -1.24
CA ASP A 67 -15.25 -9.28 -1.59
C ASP A 67 -16.76 -8.96 -1.56
N VAL A 68 -17.33 -8.59 -2.70
CA VAL A 68 -18.74 -8.88 -2.97
C VAL A 68 -18.74 -10.25 -3.65
N ALA A 69 -19.07 -11.25 -2.86
CA ALA A 69 -19.39 -12.57 -3.33
C ALA A 69 -20.61 -12.51 -4.25
N THR A 70 -20.52 -13.33 -5.28
CA THR A 70 -21.60 -13.91 -6.08
C THR A 70 -22.79 -14.36 -5.23
N ASP A 71 -24.01 -14.11 -5.73
CA ASP A 71 -25.16 -15.05 -5.83
C ASP A 71 -26.50 -14.32 -5.65
N SER A 72 -27.28 -14.25 -6.73
CA SER A 72 -28.74 -14.18 -6.66
C SER A 72 -29.27 -14.70 -8.00
N ASP A 73 -29.67 -15.97 -7.97
CA ASP A 73 -30.57 -16.64 -8.90
C ASP A 73 -31.60 -15.69 -9.55
N ASP A 74 -31.58 -15.60 -10.87
CA ASP A 74 -32.76 -15.25 -11.67
C ASP A 74 -33.24 -16.55 -12.36
N ASP A 75 -33.69 -17.49 -11.54
CA ASP A 75 -34.61 -18.57 -11.92
C ASP A 75 -36.03 -18.05 -11.64
N LEU A 76 -36.70 -17.56 -12.68
CA LEU A 76 -38.13 -17.26 -12.66
C LEU A 76 -38.72 -17.51 -14.06
N LEU A 77 -39.17 -18.76 -14.22
CA LEU A 77 -40.36 -19.24 -14.94
C LEU A 77 -40.92 -18.40 -16.11
#